data_AF-A0A090RDC6-F1
#
_entry.id   AF-A0A090RDC6-F1
#
_cell.length_a   1.000
_cell.length_b   1.000
_cell.length_c   1.000
_cell.angle_alpha   90.00
_cell.angle_beta   90.00
_cell.angle_gamma   90.00
#
_symmetry.space_group_name_H-M   'P 1'
#
loop_
_entity.id
_entity.type
_entity.pdbx_description
1 polymer ?
#
loop_
_entity_poly.entity_id
_entity_poly.type
_entity_poly.pdbx_seq_one_letter_code
_entity_poly.pdbx_strand_id
1 'polypeptide(L)'
;MTLPNALKVLLVHDADAPRSAAALSVQVGHFNDPQDRQGMAHFLEHMLFLGTEKYPKVGEFQTFINQSGGSNNAWTGTENTTFFFEVSPHAFGEGLDRFGQFFTAPLFNEEAVDKERNAVDSEYKLKLKDDVRRLYQVHKETINQAHPFAKFSVGDLTTLADRDDSLVRDELIAFYQQHYSANLMGLVLLGPQSLEELEAYATTFFRDIPNSDKAKAPVAVPLVTENENGRFITIDPLKEVRKLTLSFTLPPMDAYYRQKPLSYIAHLLGNEGQGSLMSHLKQLGWVNSLAAGGGVSGSNFREFTVSLSLTPTGVDHVDAIVTHVFQYIQLIRDQGLDQWRFDEKRSVLDMAFRYQEKSRPLDTVSYLVMNLLHYAPEDIIYGDYMMTDYDEPLIRDLLDRLRPDNMRLVLVAHGQHYDRTAQWYDTPYGVTPFTDAQLAQWQQPGTEAALLLPERNPYLCEKPDPLPLADSTDLPPKLIQDLPGFRLWHKQEHEFRVPKGIVYVAIDSRMRSARRAISSKRVCVWKCCWKRPMNRPIRQRLPACPITCMPIRVA
;
A
#
# COMPACT_ATOMS: atom_id res chain seq x y z
N MET A 1 22.43 12.47 -4.36
CA MET A 1 23.04 13.59 -5.12
C MET A 1 21.93 14.36 -5.84
N THR A 2 22.24 15.54 -6.39
CA THR A 2 21.31 16.32 -7.21
C THR A 2 22.02 16.78 -8.47
N LEU A 3 21.42 16.56 -9.64
CA LEU A 3 21.99 16.99 -10.93
C LEU A 3 21.82 18.51 -11.12
N PRO A 4 22.55 19.13 -12.07
CA PRO A 4 22.44 20.57 -12.34
C PRO A 4 21.02 21.04 -12.73
N ASN A 5 20.19 20.15 -13.29
CA ASN A 5 18.78 20.42 -13.61
C ASN A 5 17.83 20.20 -12.41
N ALA A 6 18.37 20.09 -11.19
CA ALA A 6 17.63 19.85 -9.94
C ALA A 6 16.99 18.45 -9.79
N LEU A 7 17.26 17.50 -10.70
CA LEU A 7 16.83 16.11 -10.53
C LEU A 7 17.51 15.49 -9.30
N LYS A 8 16.71 14.97 -8.36
CA LYS A 8 17.21 14.22 -7.20
C LYS A 8 17.57 12.81 -7.63
N VAL A 9 18.76 12.32 -7.23
CA VAL A 9 19.24 10.99 -7.61
C VAL A 9 19.78 10.22 -6.40
N LEU A 10 19.34 8.96 -6.27
CA LEU A 10 19.90 7.96 -5.35
C LEU A 10 20.60 6.86 -6.16
N LEU A 11 21.84 6.56 -5.80
CA LEU A 11 22.64 5.50 -6.43
C LEU A 11 22.82 4.37 -5.42
N VAL A 12 22.55 3.14 -5.86
CA VAL A 12 22.64 1.93 -5.03
C VAL A 12 23.60 0.95 -5.71
N HIS A 13 24.82 0.87 -5.21
CA HIS A 13 25.78 -0.15 -5.62
C HIS A 13 25.50 -1.47 -4.86
N ASP A 14 25.27 -2.53 -5.61
CA ASP A 14 25.14 -3.89 -5.10
C ASP A 14 25.89 -4.83 -6.04
N ALA A 15 27.14 -5.16 -5.69
CA ALA A 15 28.05 -5.99 -6.49
C ALA A 15 27.46 -7.37 -6.85
N ASP A 16 26.57 -7.89 -6.02
CA ASP A 16 25.92 -9.19 -6.18
C ASP A 16 24.51 -9.07 -6.80
N ALA A 17 24.14 -7.89 -7.31
CA ALA A 17 22.84 -7.69 -7.93
C ALA A 17 22.74 -8.53 -9.22
N PRO A 18 21.76 -9.46 -9.31
CA PRO A 18 21.61 -10.29 -10.51
C PRO A 18 21.08 -9.51 -11.72
N ARG A 19 20.53 -8.30 -11.48
CA ARG A 19 19.93 -7.39 -12.46
C ARG A 19 20.22 -5.95 -12.04
N SER A 20 20.36 -5.07 -13.01
CA SER A 20 20.32 -3.63 -12.75
C SER A 20 18.89 -3.13 -12.92
N ALA A 21 18.47 -2.17 -12.10
CA ALA A 21 17.14 -1.60 -12.10
C ALA A 21 17.19 -0.09 -11.98
N ALA A 22 16.20 0.58 -12.53
CA ALA A 22 16.00 2.01 -12.38
C ALA A 22 14.52 2.33 -12.17
N ALA A 23 14.27 3.37 -11.39
CA ALA A 23 12.93 3.95 -11.25
C ALA A 23 13.03 5.48 -11.27
N LEU A 24 12.11 6.11 -11.99
CA LEU A 24 11.92 7.56 -11.97
C LEU A 24 10.47 7.86 -11.59
N SER A 25 10.30 8.72 -10.59
CA SER A 25 8.98 9.20 -10.17
C SER A 25 8.89 10.71 -10.39
N VAL A 26 7.77 11.15 -10.93
CA VAL A 26 7.42 12.56 -11.13
C VAL A 26 6.31 12.89 -10.15
N GLN A 27 6.43 13.99 -9.40
CA GLN A 27 5.40 14.45 -8.45
C GLN A 27 4.18 15.09 -9.14
N VAL A 28 3.64 14.38 -10.13
CA VAL A 28 2.45 14.69 -10.92
C VAL A 28 1.62 13.42 -10.97
N GLY A 29 0.33 13.50 -10.69
CA GLY A 29 -0.59 12.36 -10.79
C GLY A 29 -1.98 12.81 -11.20
N HIS A 30 -3.01 11.98 -11.01
CA HIS A 30 -4.37 12.33 -11.46
C HIS A 30 -4.96 13.56 -10.75
N PHE A 31 -4.39 14.00 -9.62
CA PHE A 31 -4.82 15.26 -9.00
C PHE A 31 -4.58 16.46 -9.92
N ASN A 32 -3.56 16.37 -10.77
CA ASN A 32 -3.18 17.40 -11.73
C ASN A 32 -4.02 17.36 -13.01
N ASP A 33 -4.81 16.31 -13.25
CA ASP A 33 -5.65 16.21 -14.45
C ASP A 33 -6.53 17.45 -14.62
N PRO A 34 -6.63 18.03 -15.83
CA PRO A 34 -7.63 19.05 -16.10
C PRO A 34 -9.04 18.53 -15.77
N GLN A 35 -9.90 19.40 -15.24
CA GLN A 35 -11.23 19.01 -14.76
C GLN A 35 -12.09 18.36 -15.86
N ASP A 36 -11.85 18.81 -17.08
CA ASP A 36 -12.50 18.43 -18.32
C ASP A 36 -11.71 17.34 -19.09
N ARG A 37 -10.56 16.89 -18.57
CA ARG A 37 -9.71 15.81 -19.09
C ARG A 37 -9.25 14.86 -17.99
N GLN A 38 -10.21 14.23 -17.34
CA GLN A 38 -9.95 13.27 -16.27
C GLN A 38 -9.31 12.00 -16.85
N GLY A 39 -8.18 11.55 -16.29
CA GLY A 39 -7.36 10.47 -16.85
C GLY A 39 -6.16 10.95 -17.67
N MET A 40 -5.92 12.26 -17.80
CA MET A 40 -4.79 12.80 -18.59
C MET A 40 -3.42 12.33 -18.10
N ALA A 41 -3.16 12.32 -16.79
CA ALA A 41 -1.87 11.86 -16.24
C ALA A 41 -1.64 10.36 -16.53
N HIS A 42 -2.70 9.54 -16.42
CA HIS A 42 -2.62 8.13 -16.75
C HIS A 42 -2.43 7.93 -18.25
N PHE A 43 -3.12 8.71 -19.10
CA PHE A 43 -2.93 8.64 -20.54
C PHE A 43 -1.50 9.06 -20.95
N LEU A 44 -0.95 10.10 -20.33
CA LEU A 44 0.44 10.51 -20.52
C LEU A 44 1.43 9.39 -20.17
N GLU A 45 1.20 8.67 -19.06
CA GLU A 45 2.01 7.51 -18.67
C GLU A 45 2.14 6.50 -19.83
N HIS A 46 1.02 6.12 -20.45
CA HIS A 46 1.02 5.17 -21.58
C HIS A 46 1.74 5.76 -22.80
N MET A 47 1.47 7.03 -23.12
CA MET A 47 2.03 7.68 -24.31
C MET A 47 3.57 7.79 -24.27
N LEU A 48 4.20 7.87 -23.10
CA LEU A 48 5.67 7.93 -22.98
C LEU A 48 6.37 6.65 -23.43
N PHE A 49 5.65 5.52 -23.47
CA PHE A 49 6.18 4.25 -23.97
C PHE A 49 6.13 4.12 -25.50
N LEU A 50 5.46 5.04 -26.20
CA LEU A 50 5.14 4.90 -27.62
C LEU A 50 6.16 5.55 -28.57
N GLY A 51 7.35 5.86 -28.07
CA GLY A 51 8.48 6.31 -28.88
C GLY A 51 8.94 7.72 -28.55
N THR A 52 10.22 7.94 -28.82
CA THR A 52 10.96 9.18 -28.53
C THR A 52 11.78 9.59 -29.74
N GLU A 53 12.29 10.82 -29.79
CA GLU A 53 13.03 11.31 -30.97
C GLU A 53 14.21 10.39 -31.34
N LYS A 54 14.98 9.94 -30.34
CA LYS A 54 16.11 9.02 -30.55
C LYS A 54 15.68 7.58 -30.83
N TYR A 55 14.53 7.15 -30.29
CA TYR A 55 13.97 5.81 -30.48
C TYR A 55 12.51 5.89 -30.96
N PRO A 56 12.28 6.22 -32.24
CA PRO A 56 10.94 6.59 -32.74
C PRO A 56 10.01 5.38 -32.95
N LYS A 57 10.55 4.17 -32.93
CA LYS A 57 9.78 2.95 -33.15
C LYS A 57 8.89 2.67 -31.92
N VAL A 58 7.59 2.59 -32.13
CA VAL A 58 6.61 2.23 -31.09
C VAL A 58 6.97 0.86 -30.48
N GLY A 59 7.01 0.79 -29.15
CA GLY A 59 7.30 -0.44 -28.41
C GLY A 59 8.78 -0.87 -28.43
N GLU A 60 9.69 0.00 -28.90
CA GLU A 60 11.13 -0.28 -28.93
C GLU A 60 11.66 -0.58 -27.53
N PHE A 61 11.29 0.25 -26.55
CA PHE A 61 11.72 0.09 -25.16
C PHE A 61 11.30 -1.27 -24.59
N GLN A 62 10.03 -1.65 -24.71
CA GLN A 62 9.54 -2.95 -24.23
C GLN A 62 10.25 -4.11 -24.93
N THR A 63 10.47 -3.98 -26.23
CA THR A 63 11.18 -5.01 -27.02
C THR A 63 12.60 -5.19 -26.50
N PHE A 64 13.34 -4.09 -26.29
CA PHE A 64 14.69 -4.10 -25.74
C PHE A 64 14.75 -4.70 -24.33
N ILE A 65 13.85 -4.27 -23.43
CA ILE A 65 13.77 -4.76 -22.06
C ILE A 65 13.54 -6.28 -22.03
N ASN A 66 12.58 -6.78 -22.83
CA ASN A 66 12.28 -8.20 -22.91
C ASN A 66 13.46 -9.02 -23.48
N GLN A 67 14.14 -8.50 -24.50
CA GLN A 67 15.33 -9.15 -25.07
C GLN A 67 16.52 -9.16 -24.11
N SER A 68 16.61 -8.15 -23.24
CA SER A 68 17.64 -8.02 -22.21
C SER A 68 17.33 -8.79 -20.92
N GLY A 69 16.36 -9.71 -20.96
CA GLY A 69 15.93 -10.54 -19.84
C GLY A 69 15.19 -9.78 -18.74
N GLY A 70 14.75 -8.56 -19.01
CA GLY A 70 14.20 -7.61 -18.07
C GLY A 70 12.68 -7.59 -17.95
N SER A 71 12.18 -6.63 -17.18
CA SER A 71 10.76 -6.26 -17.15
C SER A 71 10.64 -4.76 -16.88
N ASN A 72 9.52 -4.16 -17.30
CA ASN A 72 9.21 -2.76 -17.06
C ASN A 72 7.75 -2.61 -16.69
N ASN A 73 7.42 -1.53 -15.99
CA ASN A 73 6.05 -1.12 -15.72
C ASN A 73 6.01 0.36 -15.30
N ALA A 74 4.80 0.89 -15.18
CA ALA A 74 4.55 2.18 -14.57
C ALA A 74 3.23 2.15 -13.79
N TRP A 75 3.00 3.20 -13.00
CA TRP A 75 1.70 3.46 -12.41
C TRP A 75 1.51 4.95 -12.14
N THR A 76 0.27 5.39 -12.30
CA THR A 76 -0.20 6.73 -11.96
C THR A 76 -1.02 6.71 -10.67
N GLY A 77 -0.54 7.42 -9.66
CA GLY A 77 -1.16 7.57 -8.35
C GLY A 77 -2.00 8.84 -8.21
N THR A 78 -2.21 9.28 -6.96
CA THR A 78 -2.86 10.56 -6.63
C THR A 78 -2.03 11.75 -7.13
N GLU A 79 -0.77 11.79 -6.73
CA GLU A 79 0.11 12.93 -6.96
C GLU A 79 1.47 12.54 -7.54
N ASN A 80 1.66 11.28 -7.92
CA ASN A 80 2.91 10.78 -8.48
C ASN A 80 2.65 9.82 -9.64
N THR A 81 3.50 9.85 -10.65
CA THR A 81 3.57 8.86 -11.73
C THR A 81 4.98 8.29 -11.73
N THR A 82 5.08 6.97 -11.58
CA THR A 82 6.35 6.27 -11.40
C THR A 82 6.58 5.27 -12.52
N PHE A 83 7.73 5.35 -13.16
CA PHE A 83 8.17 4.46 -14.23
C PHE A 83 9.40 3.68 -13.76
N PHE A 84 9.47 2.39 -14.06
CA PHE A 84 10.57 1.56 -13.60
C PHE A 84 10.84 0.38 -14.53
N PHE A 85 12.09 -0.05 -14.56
CA PHE A 85 12.52 -1.22 -15.32
C PHE A 85 13.71 -1.91 -14.66
N GLU A 86 13.91 -3.18 -15.02
CA GLU A 86 15.12 -3.93 -14.73
C GLU A 86 15.61 -4.65 -15.98
N VAL A 87 16.91 -4.87 -16.09
CA VAL A 87 17.57 -5.61 -17.19
C VAL A 87 18.82 -6.33 -16.68
N SER A 88 19.42 -7.17 -17.52
CA SER A 88 20.78 -7.66 -17.27
C SER A 88 21.78 -6.49 -17.09
N PRO A 89 22.79 -6.61 -16.20
CA PRO A 89 23.70 -5.51 -15.90
C PRO A 89 24.46 -4.94 -17.12
N HIS A 90 24.80 -5.78 -18.09
CA HIS A 90 25.48 -5.36 -19.32
C HIS A 90 24.62 -4.48 -20.23
N ALA A 91 23.29 -4.64 -20.18
CA ALA A 91 22.34 -3.88 -20.98
C ALA A 91 21.87 -2.59 -20.27
N PHE A 92 22.36 -2.29 -19.07
CA PHE A 92 21.80 -1.23 -18.23
C PHE A 92 21.98 0.16 -18.81
N GLY A 93 23.19 0.50 -19.29
CA GLY A 93 23.44 1.81 -19.91
C GLY A 93 22.54 2.06 -21.12
N GLU A 94 22.38 1.05 -21.99
CA GLU A 94 21.47 1.12 -23.14
C GLU A 94 19.98 1.20 -22.76
N GLY A 95 19.60 0.58 -21.64
CA GLY A 95 18.25 0.72 -21.09
C GLY A 95 17.99 2.11 -20.54
N LEU A 96 18.97 2.69 -19.83
CA LEU A 96 18.89 4.05 -19.31
C LEU A 96 18.87 5.10 -20.41
N ASP A 97 19.62 4.89 -21.50
CA ASP A 97 19.60 5.79 -22.66
C ASP A 97 18.19 5.94 -23.23
N ARG A 98 17.49 4.81 -23.45
CA ARG A 98 16.10 4.78 -23.90
C ARG A 98 15.13 5.39 -22.87
N PHE A 99 15.32 5.03 -21.61
CA PHE A 99 14.45 5.48 -20.52
C PHE A 99 14.54 6.99 -20.28
N GLY A 100 15.74 7.58 -20.35
CA GLY A 100 15.94 9.02 -20.21
C GLY A 100 15.22 9.84 -21.28
N GLN A 101 15.03 9.28 -22.49
CA GLN A 101 14.32 9.96 -23.57
C GLN A 101 12.84 10.20 -23.26
N PHE A 102 12.20 9.40 -22.39
CA PHE A 102 10.79 9.61 -22.00
C PHE A 102 10.59 10.98 -21.36
N PHE A 103 11.63 11.47 -20.67
CA PHE A 103 11.60 12.71 -19.89
C PHE A 103 12.31 13.87 -20.61
N THR A 104 12.85 13.62 -21.81
CA THR A 104 13.60 14.62 -22.57
C THR A 104 12.90 14.96 -23.90
N ALA A 105 12.54 13.96 -24.69
CA ALA A 105 12.03 14.16 -26.05
C ALA A 105 11.04 13.06 -26.50
N PRO A 106 9.89 12.89 -25.82
CA PRO A 106 8.81 12.01 -26.27
C PRO A 106 8.13 12.55 -27.54
N LEU A 107 7.79 11.66 -28.48
CA LEU A 107 7.19 12.07 -29.76
C LEU A 107 5.68 12.31 -29.68
N PHE A 108 5.02 11.64 -28.74
CA PHE A 108 3.56 11.57 -28.66
C PHE A 108 2.96 11.23 -30.04
N ASN A 109 3.37 10.11 -30.63
CA ASN A 109 3.07 9.79 -32.03
C ASN A 109 1.55 9.88 -32.32
N GLU A 110 1.16 10.76 -33.25
CA GLU A 110 -0.23 11.06 -33.62
C GLU A 110 -0.98 9.80 -34.05
N GLU A 111 -0.35 8.93 -34.85
CA GLU A 111 -0.95 7.68 -35.33
C GLU A 111 -1.22 6.67 -34.20
N ALA A 112 -0.55 6.82 -33.06
CA ALA A 112 -0.67 5.93 -31.91
C ALA A 112 -1.65 6.44 -30.84
N VAL A 113 -1.98 7.74 -30.84
CA VAL A 113 -2.88 8.37 -29.85
C VAL A 113 -4.21 7.64 -29.77
N ASP A 114 -4.88 7.43 -30.91
CA ASP A 114 -6.19 6.78 -30.93
C ASP A 114 -6.13 5.33 -30.50
N LYS A 115 -5.09 4.60 -30.88
CA LYS A 115 -4.89 3.23 -30.44
C LYS A 115 -4.72 3.16 -28.93
N GLU A 116 -3.98 4.09 -28.35
CA GLU A 116 -3.69 4.10 -26.92
C GLU A 116 -4.90 4.57 -26.09
N ARG A 117 -5.70 5.51 -26.59
CA ARG A 117 -7.01 5.85 -25.99
C ARG A 117 -7.91 4.62 -25.87
N ASN A 118 -7.94 3.77 -26.90
CA ASN A 118 -8.69 2.51 -26.87
C ASN A 118 -8.09 1.51 -25.87
N ALA A 119 -6.77 1.53 -25.64
CA ALA A 119 -6.12 0.69 -24.64
C ALA A 119 -6.50 1.10 -23.21
N VAL A 120 -6.47 2.41 -22.91
CA VAL A 120 -6.92 2.97 -21.62
C VAL A 120 -8.40 2.64 -21.35
N ASP A 121 -9.26 2.83 -22.35
CA ASP A 121 -10.69 2.46 -22.25
C ASP A 121 -10.90 0.95 -22.04
N SER A 122 -10.08 0.12 -22.69
CA SER A 122 -10.10 -1.33 -22.48
C SER A 122 -9.67 -1.72 -21.07
N GLU A 123 -8.66 -1.04 -20.50
CA GLU A 123 -8.24 -1.22 -19.10
C GLU A 123 -9.38 -0.85 -18.14
N TYR A 124 -10.01 0.30 -18.37
CA TYR A 124 -11.16 0.75 -17.60
C TYR A 124 -12.31 -0.28 -17.66
N LYS A 125 -12.70 -0.72 -18.86
CA LYS A 125 -13.76 -1.71 -19.08
C LYS A 125 -13.46 -3.06 -18.42
N LEU A 126 -12.20 -3.50 -18.43
CA LEU A 126 -11.75 -4.73 -17.77
C LEU A 126 -11.99 -4.70 -16.25
N LYS A 127 -12.02 -3.49 -15.66
CA LYS A 127 -12.18 -3.28 -14.22
C LYS A 127 -13.58 -2.86 -13.78
N LEU A 128 -14.56 -2.76 -14.69
CA LEU A 128 -15.95 -2.40 -14.33
C LEU A 128 -16.57 -3.33 -13.27
N LYS A 129 -16.19 -4.62 -13.30
CA LYS A 129 -16.67 -5.64 -12.35
C LYS A 129 -15.72 -5.90 -11.18
N ASP A 130 -14.73 -5.03 -10.98
CA ASP A 130 -13.81 -5.14 -9.85
C ASP A 130 -14.33 -4.36 -8.64
N ASP A 131 -14.67 -5.07 -7.56
CA ASP A 131 -15.20 -4.44 -6.35
C ASP A 131 -14.25 -3.39 -5.74
N VAL A 132 -12.93 -3.53 -5.88
CA VAL A 132 -12.00 -2.54 -5.32
C VAL A 132 -12.15 -1.21 -6.06
N ARG A 133 -12.22 -1.23 -7.40
CA ARG A 133 -12.46 -0.03 -8.21
C ARG A 133 -13.86 0.55 -7.99
N ARG A 134 -14.89 -0.29 -7.90
CA ARG A 134 -16.27 0.12 -7.58
C ARG A 134 -16.36 0.87 -6.25
N LEU A 135 -15.79 0.29 -5.18
CA LEU A 135 -15.75 0.92 -3.85
C LEU A 135 -14.93 2.21 -3.85
N TYR A 136 -13.81 2.23 -4.59
CA TYR A 136 -12.97 3.42 -4.72
C TYR A 136 -13.71 4.56 -5.44
N GLN A 137 -14.53 4.26 -6.45
CA GLN A 137 -15.33 5.27 -7.12
C GLN A 137 -16.41 5.86 -6.21
N VAL A 138 -17.14 5.04 -5.45
CA VAL A 138 -18.09 5.55 -4.46
C VAL A 138 -17.37 6.44 -3.44
N HIS A 139 -16.15 6.09 -3.04
CA HIS A 139 -15.36 6.94 -2.17
C HIS A 139 -15.10 8.32 -2.80
N LYS A 140 -14.69 8.37 -4.07
CA LYS A 140 -14.46 9.62 -4.81
C LYS A 140 -15.73 10.48 -4.95
N GLU A 141 -16.91 9.87 -5.07
CA GLU A 141 -18.18 10.60 -5.21
C GLU A 141 -18.79 11.07 -3.88
N THR A 142 -18.31 10.55 -2.76
CA THR A 142 -18.86 10.81 -1.42
C THR A 142 -17.96 11.68 -0.55
N ILE A 143 -16.87 12.19 -1.12
CA ILE A 143 -15.99 13.21 -0.53
C ILE A 143 -16.27 14.60 -1.15
N ASN A 144 -15.55 15.63 -0.73
CA ASN A 144 -15.72 16.98 -1.25
C ASN A 144 -15.44 17.02 -2.77
N GLN A 145 -16.46 17.27 -3.59
CA GLN A 145 -16.34 17.24 -5.05
C GLN A 145 -15.44 18.35 -5.62
N ALA A 146 -15.09 19.38 -4.85
CA ALA A 146 -14.08 20.36 -5.22
C ALA A 146 -12.64 19.85 -5.04
N HIS A 147 -12.45 18.75 -4.29
CA HIS A 147 -11.13 18.17 -4.06
C HIS A 147 -10.68 17.36 -5.29
N PRO A 148 -9.40 17.46 -5.73
CA PRO A 148 -8.91 16.74 -6.91
C PRO A 148 -9.01 15.21 -6.80
N PHE A 149 -9.07 14.67 -5.57
CA PHE A 149 -9.35 13.25 -5.33
C PHE A 149 -10.68 12.78 -5.92
N ALA A 150 -11.69 13.65 -6.08
CA ALA A 150 -12.98 13.29 -6.66
C ALA A 150 -12.90 12.93 -8.16
N LYS A 151 -11.85 13.38 -8.86
CA LYS A 151 -11.67 13.15 -10.29
C LYS A 151 -11.55 11.66 -10.62
N PHE A 152 -12.08 11.29 -11.78
CA PHE A 152 -11.91 9.98 -12.39
C PHE A 152 -10.46 9.79 -12.83
N SER A 153 -9.74 8.89 -12.16
CA SER A 153 -8.29 8.77 -12.32
C SER A 153 -7.84 7.93 -13.50
N VAL A 154 -8.75 7.18 -14.14
CA VAL A 154 -8.39 6.19 -15.17
C VAL A 154 -8.46 6.80 -16.56
N GLY A 155 -9.51 7.56 -16.85
CA GLY A 155 -9.84 7.99 -18.20
C GLY A 155 -10.58 6.91 -18.99
N ASP A 156 -11.26 7.34 -20.04
CA ASP A 156 -12.00 6.51 -20.99
C ASP A 156 -12.10 7.25 -22.35
N LEU A 157 -12.80 6.65 -23.32
CA LEU A 157 -12.98 7.29 -24.63
C LEU A 157 -13.76 8.61 -24.58
N THR A 158 -14.56 8.86 -23.53
CA THR A 158 -15.38 10.08 -23.41
C THR A 158 -14.57 11.24 -22.85
N THR A 159 -13.81 11.01 -21.79
CA THR A 159 -12.96 12.00 -21.13
C THR A 159 -11.74 12.38 -21.95
N LEU A 160 -11.21 11.43 -22.72
CA LEU A 160 -10.05 11.59 -23.60
C LEU A 160 -10.45 11.75 -25.08
N ALA A 161 -11.67 12.26 -25.36
CA ALA A 161 -12.13 12.53 -26.72
C ALA A 161 -11.50 13.79 -27.34
N ASP A 162 -11.28 13.81 -28.65
CA ASP A 162 -10.98 15.08 -29.33
C ASP A 162 -12.18 16.02 -29.25
N ARG A 163 -11.90 17.32 -29.24
CA ARG A 163 -12.91 18.38 -29.27
C ARG A 163 -12.80 19.14 -30.58
N ASP A 164 -13.87 19.84 -30.95
CA ASP A 164 -13.94 20.62 -32.19
C ASP A 164 -12.85 21.69 -32.29
N ASP A 165 -12.34 22.18 -31.15
CA ASP A 165 -11.35 23.25 -31.03
C ASP A 165 -9.97 22.79 -30.52
N SER A 166 -9.81 21.52 -30.14
CA SER A 166 -8.59 21.02 -29.51
C SER A 166 -8.45 19.50 -29.61
N LEU A 167 -7.29 19.05 -30.11
CA LEU A 167 -6.92 17.64 -30.12
C LEU A 167 -6.39 17.23 -28.76
N VAL A 168 -6.78 16.04 -28.29
CA VAL A 168 -6.31 15.52 -26.99
C VAL A 168 -4.79 15.39 -26.93
N ARG A 169 -4.16 15.14 -28.09
CA ARG A 169 -2.71 15.08 -28.24
C ARG A 169 -2.03 16.40 -27.88
N ASP A 170 -2.56 17.53 -28.35
CA ASP A 170 -1.95 18.84 -28.12
C ASP A 170 -2.09 19.23 -26.64
N GLU A 171 -3.22 18.90 -26.03
CA GLU A 171 -3.43 19.06 -24.58
C GLU A 171 -2.50 18.17 -23.76
N LEU A 172 -2.22 16.94 -24.21
CA LEU A 172 -1.29 16.02 -23.57
C LEU A 172 0.16 16.52 -23.65
N ILE A 173 0.56 17.10 -24.78
CA ILE A 173 1.86 17.77 -24.94
C ILE A 173 1.95 18.97 -24.00
N ALA A 174 0.91 19.80 -23.95
CA ALA A 174 0.86 20.95 -23.04
C ALA A 174 0.93 20.50 -21.57
N PHE A 175 0.22 19.44 -21.21
CA PHE A 175 0.24 18.84 -19.88
C PHE A 175 1.65 18.36 -19.51
N TYR A 176 2.33 17.63 -20.41
CA TYR A 176 3.71 17.22 -20.23
C TYR A 176 4.64 18.42 -20.03
N GLN A 177 4.62 19.41 -20.93
CA GLN A 177 5.47 20.60 -20.85
C GLN A 177 5.20 21.43 -19.58
N GLN A 178 3.96 21.45 -19.11
CA GLN A 178 3.58 22.19 -17.91
C GLN A 178 4.04 21.50 -16.62
N HIS A 179 3.98 20.17 -16.56
CA HIS A 179 4.08 19.42 -15.32
C HIS A 179 5.35 18.56 -15.18
N TYR A 180 5.91 18.06 -16.27
CA TYR A 180 7.10 17.19 -16.24
C TYR A 180 8.37 18.07 -16.23
N SER A 181 8.89 18.27 -15.02
CA SER A 181 10.04 19.14 -14.76
C SER A 181 11.03 18.45 -13.81
N ALA A 182 12.32 18.51 -14.11
CA ALA A 182 13.37 17.78 -13.39
C ALA A 182 13.39 18.07 -11.86
N ASN A 183 13.10 19.30 -11.42
CA ASN A 183 13.00 19.66 -9.99
C ASN A 183 11.87 18.94 -9.22
N LEU A 184 10.88 18.38 -9.94
CA LEU A 184 9.77 17.61 -9.37
C LEU A 184 10.01 16.09 -9.46
N MET A 185 11.17 15.67 -9.95
CA MET A 185 11.49 14.27 -10.22
C MET A 185 12.50 13.69 -9.22
N GLY A 186 12.40 12.38 -9.02
CA GLY A 186 13.39 11.58 -8.29
C GLY A 186 13.78 10.37 -9.12
N LEU A 187 15.07 10.05 -9.15
CA LEU A 187 15.65 8.91 -9.88
C LEU A 187 16.40 8.00 -8.91
N VAL A 188 16.18 6.69 -9.01
CA VAL A 188 16.97 5.67 -8.31
C VAL A 188 17.62 4.75 -9.34
N LEU A 189 18.93 4.57 -9.23
CA LEU A 189 19.69 3.60 -10.03
C LEU A 189 20.28 2.53 -9.11
N LEU A 190 20.07 1.26 -9.44
CA LEU A 190 20.59 0.13 -8.69
C LEU A 190 21.28 -0.86 -9.63
N GLY A 191 22.49 -1.30 -9.28
CA GLY A 191 23.16 -2.39 -9.99
C GLY A 191 24.55 -2.70 -9.46
N PRO A 192 25.26 -3.66 -10.10
CA PRO A 192 26.62 -4.02 -9.73
C PRO A 192 27.67 -3.00 -10.19
N GLN A 193 27.29 -2.01 -11.00
CA GLN A 193 28.18 -0.94 -11.43
C GLN A 193 28.65 -0.10 -10.23
N SER A 194 29.86 0.43 -10.31
CA SER A 194 30.41 1.34 -9.30
C SER A 194 29.55 2.60 -9.14
N LEU A 195 29.67 3.29 -8.01
CA LEU A 195 28.93 4.55 -7.80
C LEU A 195 29.33 5.60 -8.83
N GLU A 196 30.59 5.63 -9.24
CA GLU A 196 31.11 6.51 -10.28
C GLU A 196 30.48 6.21 -11.66
N GLU A 197 30.33 4.94 -12.02
CA GLU A 197 29.62 4.55 -13.25
C GLU A 197 28.13 4.90 -13.20
N LEU A 198 27.47 4.66 -12.07
CA LEU A 198 26.05 5.00 -11.89
C LEU A 198 25.84 6.52 -11.93
N GLU A 199 26.74 7.31 -11.36
CA GLU A 199 26.74 8.77 -11.44
C GLU A 199 26.94 9.25 -12.88
N ALA A 200 27.87 8.63 -13.61
CA ALA A 200 28.10 8.93 -15.03
C ALA A 200 26.85 8.62 -15.87
N TYR A 201 26.15 7.51 -15.61
CA TYR A 201 24.87 7.19 -16.26
C TYR A 201 23.78 8.21 -15.93
N ALA A 202 23.61 8.54 -14.65
CA ALA A 202 22.63 9.55 -14.23
C ALA A 202 22.88 10.90 -14.93
N THR A 203 24.14 11.33 -14.97
CA THR A 203 24.52 12.59 -15.61
C THR A 203 24.33 12.52 -17.13
N THR A 204 24.73 11.43 -17.78
CA THR A 204 24.69 11.34 -19.24
C THR A 204 23.27 11.28 -19.78
N PHE A 205 22.39 10.51 -19.14
CA PHE A 205 21.06 10.21 -19.69
C PHE A 205 19.93 11.10 -19.13
N PHE A 206 20.16 11.82 -18.03
CA PHE A 206 19.09 12.57 -17.35
C PHE A 206 19.39 14.06 -17.10
N ARG A 207 20.60 14.56 -17.41
CA ARG A 207 20.93 15.99 -17.21
C ARG A 207 20.14 16.93 -18.12
N ASP A 208 19.71 16.44 -19.28
CA ASP A 208 19.06 17.23 -20.32
C ASP A 208 17.53 17.28 -20.14
N ILE A 209 16.99 16.63 -19.09
CA ILE A 209 15.58 16.76 -18.72
C ILE A 209 15.29 18.23 -18.40
N PRO A 210 14.28 18.85 -19.05
CA PRO A 210 13.93 20.25 -18.80
C PRO A 210 13.60 20.52 -17.34
N ASN A 211 14.11 21.63 -16.82
CA ASN A 211 13.73 22.16 -15.52
C ASN A 211 12.98 23.48 -15.72
N SER A 212 11.69 23.48 -15.37
CA SER A 212 10.85 24.68 -15.37
C SER A 212 10.99 25.52 -14.10
N ASP A 213 11.69 25.02 -13.08
CA ASP A 213 11.86 25.61 -11.75
C ASP A 213 10.54 25.97 -11.04
N LYS A 214 9.45 25.32 -11.44
CA LYS A 214 8.12 25.52 -10.84
C LYS A 214 8.00 24.68 -9.58
N ALA A 215 7.60 25.32 -8.49
CA ALA A 215 7.20 24.60 -7.29
C ALA A 215 5.89 23.84 -7.54
N LYS A 216 5.75 22.67 -6.91
CA LYS A 216 4.49 21.92 -6.90
C LYS A 216 3.42 22.74 -6.20
N ALA A 217 2.30 23.01 -6.88
CA ALA A 217 1.18 23.73 -6.28
C ALA A 217 0.55 22.86 -5.16
N PRO A 218 0.36 23.42 -3.95
CA PRO A 218 -0.26 22.67 -2.86
C PRO A 218 -1.76 22.46 -3.11
N VAL A 219 -2.28 21.32 -2.67
CA VAL A 219 -3.73 21.06 -2.70
C VAL A 219 -4.38 21.81 -1.54
N ALA A 220 -5.00 22.96 -1.83
CA ALA A 220 -5.58 23.82 -0.81
C ALA A 220 -6.98 23.37 -0.33
N VAL A 221 -7.73 22.66 -1.18
CA VAL A 221 -9.09 22.20 -0.88
C VAL A 221 -9.00 21.04 0.11
N PRO A 222 -9.82 20.96 1.18
CA PRO A 222 -9.83 19.81 2.08
C PRO A 222 -10.54 18.59 1.45
N LEU A 223 -10.09 17.38 1.77
CA LEU A 223 -10.69 16.12 1.26
C LEU A 223 -12.17 16.00 1.65
N VAL A 224 -12.50 16.33 2.89
CA VAL A 224 -13.87 16.33 3.41
C VAL A 224 -14.13 17.64 4.15
N THR A 225 -15.37 18.10 4.10
CA THR A 225 -15.88 19.20 4.92
C THR A 225 -16.87 18.66 5.96
N GLU A 226 -17.46 19.55 6.76
CA GLU A 226 -18.56 19.19 7.67
C GLU A 226 -19.75 18.56 6.93
N ASN A 227 -19.93 18.85 5.64
CA ASN A 227 -21.00 18.27 4.84
C ASN A 227 -20.80 16.80 4.52
N GLU A 228 -19.55 16.33 4.39
CA GLU A 228 -19.24 14.94 4.05
C GLU A 228 -18.95 14.08 5.29
N ASN A 229 -18.71 14.71 6.43
CA ASN A 229 -18.63 14.07 7.73
C ASN A 229 -20.02 13.69 8.26
N GLY A 230 -20.07 12.76 9.22
CA GLY A 230 -21.33 12.34 9.83
C GLY A 230 -22.22 11.53 8.89
N ARG A 231 -21.63 10.85 7.91
CA ARG A 231 -22.36 10.12 6.85
C ARG A 231 -22.23 8.62 7.00
N PHE A 232 -23.35 7.93 6.86
CA PHE A 232 -23.43 6.49 6.68
C PHE A 232 -23.60 6.17 5.20
N ILE A 233 -22.65 5.41 4.65
CA ILE A 233 -22.54 5.08 3.24
C ILE A 233 -22.70 3.57 3.10
N THR A 234 -23.74 3.14 2.40
CA THR A 234 -24.00 1.72 2.10
C THR A 234 -23.62 1.44 0.66
N ILE A 235 -22.95 0.32 0.37
CA ILE A 235 -22.51 -0.01 -0.99
C ILE A 235 -22.84 -1.46 -1.31
N ASP A 236 -23.45 -1.71 -2.46
CA ASP A 236 -23.75 -3.06 -2.95
C ASP A 236 -22.52 -3.65 -3.67
N PRO A 237 -21.83 -4.65 -3.07
CA PRO A 237 -20.72 -5.32 -3.73
C PRO A 237 -21.22 -6.26 -4.83
N LEU A 238 -20.33 -6.71 -5.72
CA LEU A 238 -20.63 -7.83 -6.63
C LEU A 238 -20.37 -9.19 -5.97
N LYS A 239 -19.36 -9.27 -5.11
CA LYS A 239 -19.04 -10.46 -4.33
C LYS A 239 -19.77 -10.45 -3.00
N GLU A 240 -20.01 -11.64 -2.45
CA GLU A 240 -20.56 -11.82 -1.09
C GLU A 240 -19.53 -11.40 -0.02
N VAL A 241 -19.40 -10.10 0.18
CA VAL A 241 -18.48 -9.46 1.13
C VAL A 241 -19.29 -8.63 2.10
N ARG A 242 -18.90 -8.67 3.38
CA ARG A 242 -19.50 -7.87 4.45
C ARG A 242 -18.38 -7.14 5.16
N LYS A 243 -18.28 -5.84 4.95
CA LYS A 243 -17.19 -5.01 5.49
C LYS A 243 -17.75 -3.71 6.05
N LEU A 244 -17.39 -3.40 7.28
CA LEU A 244 -17.64 -2.10 7.91
C LEU A 244 -16.33 -1.33 8.00
N THR A 245 -16.32 -0.08 7.57
CA THR A 245 -15.14 0.77 7.65
C THR A 245 -15.51 2.09 8.31
N LEU A 246 -14.87 2.40 9.43
CA LEU A 246 -14.92 3.72 10.04
C LEU A 246 -13.76 4.51 9.46
N SER A 247 -14.02 5.65 8.84
CA SER A 247 -13.01 6.51 8.24
C SER A 247 -12.99 7.88 8.91
N PHE A 248 -11.79 8.36 9.21
CA PHE A 248 -11.54 9.68 9.79
C PHE A 248 -10.52 10.41 8.92
N THR A 249 -10.85 11.62 8.49
CA THR A 249 -9.90 12.49 7.79
C THR A 249 -9.09 13.31 8.81
N LEU A 250 -7.77 13.25 8.67
CA LEU A 250 -6.79 13.88 9.53
C LEU A 250 -5.90 14.83 8.71
N PRO A 251 -5.18 15.76 9.37
CA PRO A 251 -4.16 16.58 8.72
C PRO A 251 -3.07 15.72 8.04
N PRO A 252 -2.23 16.30 7.15
CA PRO A 252 -1.14 15.56 6.51
C PRO A 252 -0.12 15.10 7.57
N MET A 253 0.35 13.86 7.43
CA MET A 253 1.17 13.19 8.45
C MET A 253 2.64 12.99 8.04
N ASP A 254 3.01 13.39 6.82
CA ASP A 254 4.34 13.12 6.27
C ASP A 254 5.44 13.78 7.10
N ALA A 255 5.20 14.97 7.67
CA ALA A 255 6.15 15.65 8.54
C ALA A 255 6.45 14.90 9.86
N TYR A 256 5.57 13.98 10.27
CA TYR A 256 5.67 13.24 11.53
C TYR A 256 6.19 11.80 11.34
N TYR A 257 6.96 11.55 10.28
CA TYR A 257 7.52 10.23 9.98
C TYR A 257 8.46 9.70 11.07
N ARG A 258 9.00 10.58 11.93
CA ARG A 258 9.87 10.21 13.07
C ARG A 258 9.08 9.73 14.28
N GLN A 259 7.90 10.32 14.50
CA GLN A 259 7.01 10.00 15.62
C GLN A 259 6.05 8.84 15.28
N LYS A 260 5.63 8.73 14.00
CA LYS A 260 4.62 7.78 13.51
C LYS A 260 3.41 7.59 14.45
N PRO A 261 2.73 8.67 14.86
CA PRO A 261 1.67 8.60 15.88
C PRO A 261 0.49 7.74 15.43
N LEU A 262 0.15 7.74 14.12
CA LEU A 262 -0.90 6.87 13.59
C LEU A 262 -0.52 5.38 13.63
N SER A 263 0.76 5.04 13.50
CA SER A 263 1.21 3.64 13.67
C SER A 263 1.07 3.18 15.11
N TYR A 264 1.27 4.08 16.09
CA TYR A 264 1.00 3.81 17.50
C TYR A 264 -0.49 3.53 17.74
N ILE A 265 -1.37 4.43 17.29
CA ILE A 265 -2.83 4.29 17.46
C ILE A 265 -3.34 3.04 16.73
N ALA A 266 -2.89 2.80 15.50
CA ALA A 266 -3.24 1.61 14.71
C ALA A 266 -2.79 0.31 15.38
N HIS A 267 -1.62 0.29 16.04
CA HIS A 267 -1.15 -0.88 16.75
C HIS A 267 -2.07 -1.27 17.92
N LEU A 268 -2.56 -0.29 18.67
CA LEU A 268 -3.49 -0.53 19.77
C LEU A 268 -4.86 -0.97 19.27
N LEU A 269 -5.46 -0.22 18.33
CA LEU A 269 -6.77 -0.56 17.75
C LEU A 269 -6.77 -1.90 16.99
N GLY A 270 -5.68 -2.18 16.27
CA GLY A 270 -5.49 -3.38 15.47
C GLY A 270 -5.03 -4.61 16.26
N ASN A 271 -4.89 -4.51 17.58
CA ASN A 271 -4.45 -5.62 18.41
C ASN A 271 -5.46 -6.79 18.34
N GLU A 272 -4.96 -8.00 18.13
CA GLU A 272 -5.76 -9.24 18.17
C GLU A 272 -5.65 -9.94 19.55
N GLY A 273 -5.20 -9.19 20.55
CA GLY A 273 -4.92 -9.59 21.91
C GLY A 273 -6.10 -10.20 22.67
N GLN A 274 -5.85 -10.91 23.78
CA GLN A 274 -6.93 -11.16 24.75
C GLN A 274 -7.42 -9.81 25.31
N GLY A 275 -8.74 -9.64 25.44
CA GLY A 275 -9.34 -8.36 25.84
C GLY A 275 -9.32 -7.27 24.75
N SER A 276 -8.71 -7.51 23.59
CA SER A 276 -8.76 -6.55 22.48
C SER A 276 -10.17 -6.38 21.92
N LEU A 277 -10.39 -5.24 21.26
CA LEU A 277 -11.60 -4.97 20.48
C LEU A 277 -11.93 -6.11 19.50
N MET A 278 -10.92 -6.58 18.74
CA MET A 278 -11.09 -7.69 17.80
C MET A 278 -11.53 -8.98 18.51
N SER A 279 -10.88 -9.33 19.62
CA SER A 279 -11.22 -10.54 20.38
C SER A 279 -12.64 -10.47 20.93
N HIS A 280 -13.04 -9.33 21.49
CA HIS A 280 -14.38 -9.13 22.05
C HIS A 280 -15.48 -9.25 20.98
N LEU A 281 -15.38 -8.48 19.89
CA LEU A 281 -16.35 -8.52 18.80
C LEU A 281 -16.42 -9.90 18.11
N LYS A 282 -15.31 -10.64 18.09
CA LYS A 282 -15.26 -12.01 17.58
C LYS A 282 -15.92 -13.02 18.52
N GLN A 283 -15.86 -12.81 19.84
CA GLN A 283 -16.58 -13.64 20.82
C GLN A 283 -18.09 -13.45 20.71
N LEU A 284 -18.54 -12.21 20.44
CA LEU A 284 -19.95 -11.91 20.12
C LEU A 284 -20.40 -12.48 18.77
N GLY A 285 -19.46 -12.96 17.96
CA GLY A 285 -19.75 -13.56 16.65
C GLY A 285 -20.10 -12.53 15.58
N TRP A 286 -19.72 -11.26 15.76
CA TRP A 286 -20.05 -10.16 14.83
C TRP A 286 -18.97 -9.90 13.79
N VAL A 287 -17.70 -10.18 14.09
CA VAL A 287 -16.57 -9.91 13.18
C VAL A 287 -15.62 -11.09 13.06
N ASN A 288 -14.97 -11.20 11.90
CA ASN A 288 -13.96 -12.22 11.60
C ASN A 288 -12.53 -11.68 11.75
N SER A 289 -12.31 -10.43 11.35
CA SER A 289 -11.02 -9.73 11.35
C SER A 289 -11.21 -8.22 11.49
N LEU A 290 -10.18 -7.55 12.01
CA LEU A 290 -10.09 -6.10 12.16
C LEU A 290 -8.71 -5.64 11.70
N ALA A 291 -8.66 -4.51 11.01
CA ALA A 291 -7.42 -3.82 10.65
C ALA A 291 -7.58 -2.31 10.90
N ALA A 292 -6.52 -1.66 11.37
CA ALA A 292 -6.49 -0.21 11.63
C ALA A 292 -5.28 0.44 10.95
N GLY A 293 -5.39 1.72 10.58
CA GLY A 293 -4.29 2.51 10.00
C GLY A 293 -4.20 2.53 8.47
N GLY A 294 -5.18 1.93 7.77
CA GLY A 294 -5.33 2.10 6.33
C GLY A 294 -6.02 3.42 5.96
N GLY A 295 -6.28 3.62 4.67
CA GLY A 295 -6.93 4.82 4.15
C GLY A 295 -6.12 5.42 3.01
N VAL A 296 -6.70 6.41 2.33
CA VAL A 296 -6.01 7.19 1.30
C VAL A 296 -5.18 8.33 1.92
N SER A 297 -4.19 8.82 1.17
CA SER A 297 -3.39 9.98 1.56
C SER A 297 -3.06 10.87 0.38
N GLY A 298 -2.79 12.13 0.71
CA GLY A 298 -2.22 13.13 -0.20
C GLY A 298 -1.47 14.19 0.60
N SER A 299 -0.86 15.14 -0.11
CA SER A 299 -0.02 16.19 0.46
C SER A 299 -0.71 17.07 1.51
N ASN A 300 -2.03 17.15 1.49
CA ASN A 300 -2.84 17.98 2.39
C ASN A 300 -3.72 17.19 3.38
N PHE A 301 -3.73 15.85 3.34
CA PHE A 301 -4.56 15.05 4.25
C PHE A 301 -4.04 13.62 4.44
N ARG A 302 -4.45 13.01 5.55
CA ARG A 302 -4.33 11.56 5.77
C ARG A 302 -5.66 11.00 6.22
N GLU A 303 -6.12 9.93 5.57
CA GLU A 303 -7.26 9.16 6.06
C GLU A 303 -6.77 8.06 7.02
N PHE A 304 -7.45 7.92 8.15
CA PHE A 304 -7.24 6.83 9.11
C PHE A 304 -8.51 5.99 9.18
N THR A 305 -8.38 4.69 8.88
CA THR A 305 -9.52 3.78 8.84
C THR A 305 -9.41 2.64 9.85
N VAL A 306 -10.56 2.25 10.40
CA VAL A 306 -10.77 1.00 11.14
C VAL A 306 -11.70 0.12 10.30
N SER A 307 -11.13 -0.91 9.68
CA SER A 307 -11.82 -1.84 8.78
C SER A 307 -12.14 -3.15 9.51
N LEU A 308 -13.40 -3.55 9.54
CA LEU A 308 -13.89 -4.80 10.13
C LEU A 308 -14.55 -5.68 9.06
N SER A 309 -14.19 -6.96 9.01
CA SER A 309 -14.90 -7.95 8.19
C SER A 309 -16.01 -8.58 9.02
N LEU A 310 -17.25 -8.36 8.63
CA LEU A 310 -18.43 -8.76 9.40
C LEU A 310 -18.85 -10.21 9.12
N THR A 311 -19.53 -10.81 10.10
CA THR A 311 -20.35 -12.02 9.91
C THR A 311 -21.74 -11.62 9.39
N PRO A 312 -22.60 -12.58 8.98
CA PRO A 312 -24.00 -12.25 8.67
C PRO A 312 -24.69 -11.52 9.82
N THR A 313 -24.54 -12.03 11.05
CA THR A 313 -25.14 -11.41 12.26
C THR A 313 -24.52 -10.06 12.57
N GLY A 314 -23.24 -9.84 12.27
CA GLY A 314 -22.58 -8.56 12.49
C GLY A 314 -23.18 -7.41 11.66
N VAL A 315 -23.82 -7.70 10.52
CA VAL A 315 -24.50 -6.68 9.70
C VAL A 315 -25.70 -6.08 10.46
N ASP A 316 -26.37 -6.88 11.28
CA ASP A 316 -27.53 -6.44 12.07
C ASP A 316 -27.13 -5.70 13.37
N HIS A 317 -25.82 -5.62 13.67
CA HIS A 317 -25.28 -5.04 14.90
C HIS A 317 -24.29 -3.90 14.64
N VAL A 318 -24.40 -3.19 13.51
CA VAL A 318 -23.48 -2.11 13.12
C VAL A 318 -23.33 -1.05 14.22
N ASP A 319 -24.42 -0.51 14.76
CA ASP A 319 -24.35 0.55 15.79
C ASP A 319 -23.67 0.08 17.08
N ALA A 320 -23.87 -1.18 17.46
CA ALA A 320 -23.23 -1.80 18.62
C ALA A 320 -21.73 -2.00 18.39
N ILE A 321 -21.35 -2.44 17.19
CA ILE A 321 -19.94 -2.57 16.79
C ILE A 321 -19.24 -1.21 16.85
N VAL A 322 -19.86 -0.16 16.28
CA VAL A 322 -19.32 1.21 16.30
C VAL A 322 -19.18 1.71 17.74
N THR A 323 -20.16 1.43 18.61
CA THR A 323 -20.08 1.75 20.04
C THR A 323 -18.85 1.12 20.68
N HIS A 324 -18.60 -0.18 20.49
CA HIS A 324 -17.41 -0.83 21.03
C HIS A 324 -16.09 -0.27 20.48
N VAL A 325 -16.07 0.17 19.21
CA VAL A 325 -14.88 0.85 18.65
C VAL A 325 -14.61 2.14 19.43
N PHE A 326 -15.64 2.97 19.67
CA PHE A 326 -15.48 4.21 20.43
C PHE A 326 -15.19 3.98 21.92
N GLN A 327 -15.73 2.93 22.55
CA GLN A 327 -15.32 2.50 23.89
C GLN A 327 -13.82 2.18 23.93
N TYR A 328 -13.30 1.50 22.91
CA TYR A 328 -11.87 1.18 22.85
C TYR A 328 -10.99 2.41 22.58
N ILE A 329 -11.45 3.34 21.73
CA ILE A 329 -10.76 4.63 21.52
C ILE A 329 -10.70 5.42 22.84
N GLN A 330 -11.79 5.46 23.61
CA GLN A 330 -11.83 6.08 24.93
C GLN A 330 -10.86 5.40 25.89
N LEU A 331 -10.83 4.06 25.92
CA LEU A 331 -9.88 3.29 26.74
C LEU A 331 -8.42 3.62 26.39
N ILE A 332 -8.10 3.77 25.10
CA ILE A 332 -6.76 4.20 24.64
C ILE A 332 -6.45 5.62 25.12
N ARG A 333 -7.42 6.55 25.03
CA ARG A 333 -7.25 7.94 25.48
C ARG A 333 -6.96 8.03 26.98
N ASP A 334 -7.62 7.19 27.77
CA ASP A 334 -7.57 7.25 29.24
C ASP A 334 -6.36 6.49 29.82
N GLN A 335 -5.97 5.36 29.22
CA GLN A 335 -4.99 4.42 29.80
C GLN A 335 -3.93 3.93 28.81
N GLY A 336 -4.00 4.33 27.54
CA GLY A 336 -3.19 3.76 26.47
C GLY A 336 -1.97 4.57 26.06
N LEU A 337 -1.76 5.75 26.64
CA LEU A 337 -0.68 6.66 26.28
C LEU A 337 0.51 6.44 27.22
N ASP A 338 1.37 5.49 26.86
CA ASP A 338 2.58 5.16 27.61
C ASP A 338 3.78 4.98 26.67
N GLN A 339 4.93 5.53 27.07
CA GLN A 339 6.17 5.43 26.30
C GLN A 339 6.63 3.97 26.06
N TRP A 340 6.41 3.06 27.02
CA TRP A 340 6.87 1.68 26.86
C TRP A 340 6.21 0.97 25.67
N ARG A 341 4.97 1.33 25.32
CA ARG A 341 4.23 0.78 24.17
C ARG A 341 4.83 1.27 22.86
N PHE A 342 5.29 2.53 22.86
CA PHE A 342 6.01 3.11 21.75
C PHE A 342 7.36 2.41 21.58
N ASP A 343 8.09 2.18 22.66
CA ASP A 343 9.40 1.49 22.64
C ASP A 343 9.29 0.05 22.13
N GLU A 344 8.23 -0.69 22.49
CA GLU A 344 7.96 -2.03 21.95
C GLU A 344 7.75 -1.96 20.43
N LYS A 345 6.94 -1.01 19.96
CA LYS A 345 6.67 -0.84 18.53
C LYS A 345 7.92 -0.40 17.75
N ARG A 346 8.72 0.49 18.32
CA ARG A 346 10.04 0.88 17.77
C ARG A 346 10.94 -0.34 17.65
N SER A 347 11.08 -1.13 18.71
CA SER A 347 11.95 -2.32 18.73
C SER A 347 11.54 -3.31 17.63
N VAL A 348 10.24 -3.47 17.41
CA VAL A 348 9.68 -4.28 16.34
C VAL A 348 10.09 -3.75 14.95
N LEU A 349 9.96 -2.44 14.71
CA LEU A 349 10.34 -1.83 13.42
C LEU A 349 11.85 -1.88 13.19
N ASP A 350 12.64 -1.66 14.23
CA ASP A 350 14.10 -1.76 14.17
C ASP A 350 14.57 -3.18 13.83
N MET A 351 13.96 -4.20 14.43
CA MET A 351 14.23 -5.59 14.07
C MET A 351 13.79 -5.88 12.63
N ALA A 352 12.62 -5.37 12.23
CA ALA A 352 12.14 -5.54 10.86
C ALA A 352 13.09 -4.91 9.85
N PHE A 353 13.71 -3.77 10.15
CA PHE A 353 14.72 -3.10 9.34
C PHE A 353 16.07 -3.83 9.32
N ARG A 354 16.58 -4.17 10.50
CA ARG A 354 17.91 -4.77 10.64
C ARG A 354 18.01 -6.16 10.02
N TYR A 355 16.90 -6.91 9.99
CA TYR A 355 16.86 -8.29 9.52
C TYR A 355 15.97 -8.46 8.27
N GLN A 356 15.90 -7.42 7.42
CA GLN A 356 15.24 -7.51 6.12
C GLN A 356 15.90 -8.57 5.24
N GLU A 357 15.10 -9.21 4.42
CA GLU A 357 15.59 -10.08 3.36
C GLU A 357 15.83 -9.24 2.10
N LYS A 358 16.86 -9.62 1.33
CA LYS A 358 17.20 -8.93 0.09
C LYS A 358 16.01 -9.00 -0.87
N SER A 359 15.46 -7.84 -1.21
CA SER A 359 14.35 -7.71 -2.16
C SER A 359 14.88 -7.69 -3.59
N ARG A 360 14.00 -7.94 -4.58
CA ARG A 360 14.40 -7.86 -5.98
C ARG A 360 14.80 -6.41 -6.33
N PRO A 361 15.80 -6.19 -7.18
CA PRO A 361 16.23 -4.86 -7.60
C PRO A 361 15.09 -3.92 -8.02
N LEU A 362 14.15 -4.42 -8.84
CA LEU A 362 12.99 -3.64 -9.31
C LEU A 362 12.09 -3.15 -8.18
N ASP A 363 11.83 -4.00 -7.18
CA ASP A 363 10.96 -3.66 -6.05
C ASP A 363 11.66 -2.61 -5.17
N THR A 364 12.98 -2.77 -4.97
CA THR A 364 13.82 -1.84 -4.21
C THR A 364 13.82 -0.44 -4.83
N VAL A 365 14.08 -0.30 -6.13
CA VAL A 365 14.10 1.03 -6.78
C VAL A 365 12.72 1.69 -6.80
N SER A 366 11.66 0.91 -6.99
CA SER A 366 10.27 1.40 -7.04
C SER A 366 9.80 1.95 -5.71
N TYR A 367 10.24 1.37 -4.60
CA TYR A 367 9.97 1.87 -3.26
C TYR A 367 10.88 3.07 -2.91
N LEU A 368 12.19 2.96 -3.15
CA LEU A 368 13.15 4.00 -2.79
C LEU A 368 12.92 5.31 -3.54
N VAL A 369 12.39 5.27 -4.76
CA VAL A 369 12.11 6.50 -5.52
C VAL A 369 11.00 7.33 -4.89
N MET A 370 10.01 6.68 -4.25
CA MET A 370 8.99 7.38 -3.47
C MET A 370 9.59 7.98 -2.20
N ASN A 371 10.44 7.22 -1.51
CA ASN A 371 11.13 7.69 -0.32
C ASN A 371 12.07 8.87 -0.58
N LEU A 372 12.74 8.87 -1.74
CA LEU A 372 13.60 9.97 -2.20
C LEU A 372 12.82 11.29 -2.33
N LEU A 373 11.51 11.22 -2.62
CA LEU A 373 10.64 12.37 -2.76
C LEU A 373 10.00 12.79 -1.43
N HIS A 374 9.83 11.87 -0.48
CA HIS A 374 9.13 12.12 0.79
C HIS A 374 10.04 12.36 2.00
N TYR A 375 11.21 11.73 2.05
CA TYR A 375 12.09 11.76 3.23
C TYR A 375 13.31 12.66 3.03
N ALA A 376 13.93 13.03 4.17
CA ALA A 376 15.22 13.68 4.16
C ALA A 376 16.29 12.73 3.57
N PRO A 377 17.37 13.26 2.95
CA PRO A 377 18.39 12.44 2.29
C PRO A 377 19.00 11.34 3.17
N GLU A 378 19.15 11.60 4.46
CA GLU A 378 19.73 10.66 5.44
C GLU A 378 18.75 9.54 5.81
N ASP A 379 17.45 9.77 5.58
CA ASP A 379 16.35 8.92 6.06
C ASP A 379 15.71 8.10 4.92
N ILE A 380 16.17 8.23 3.66
CA ILE A 380 15.54 7.58 2.49
C ILE A 380 15.36 6.07 2.68
N ILE A 381 16.33 5.40 3.30
CA ILE A 381 16.31 3.93 3.47
C ILE A 381 15.54 3.52 4.74
N TYR A 382 15.69 4.26 5.85
CA TYR A 382 15.17 3.89 7.18
C TYR A 382 13.84 4.57 7.54
N GLY A 383 13.41 5.62 6.82
CA GLY A 383 12.28 6.48 7.17
C GLY A 383 10.95 5.75 7.38
N ASP A 384 10.71 4.66 6.64
CA ASP A 384 9.53 3.80 6.83
C ASP A 384 9.52 3.05 8.17
N TYR A 385 10.69 2.75 8.71
CA TYR A 385 10.89 2.02 9.96
C TYR A 385 11.17 2.95 11.15
N MET A 386 11.49 4.22 10.87
CA MET A 386 11.86 5.20 11.89
C MET A 386 10.75 5.44 12.90
N MET A 387 11.06 5.26 14.19
CA MET A 387 10.13 5.59 15.27
C MET A 387 10.93 6.06 16.47
N THR A 388 11.56 7.24 16.36
CA THR A 388 12.58 7.72 17.31
C THR A 388 11.98 8.52 18.46
N ASP A 389 10.95 9.31 18.20
CA ASP A 389 10.47 10.35 19.13
C ASP A 389 9.05 10.04 19.61
N TYR A 390 8.88 9.83 20.92
CA TYR A 390 7.57 9.69 21.54
C TYR A 390 6.97 11.06 21.84
N ASP A 391 5.87 11.40 21.17
CA ASP A 391 5.14 12.65 21.35
C ASP A 391 3.69 12.36 21.79
N GLU A 392 3.48 12.32 23.10
CA GLU A 392 2.15 12.07 23.68
C GLU A 392 1.13 13.17 23.31
N PRO A 393 1.44 14.48 23.42
CA PRO A 393 0.51 15.53 22.99
C PRO A 393 0.02 15.37 21.55
N LEU A 394 0.90 15.01 20.62
CA LEU A 394 0.54 14.75 19.22
C LEU A 394 -0.38 13.53 19.08
N ILE A 395 -0.09 12.43 19.78
CA ILE A 395 -0.95 11.24 19.77
C ILE A 395 -2.33 11.58 20.35
N ARG A 396 -2.38 12.39 21.41
CA ARG A 396 -3.62 12.84 22.04
C ARG A 396 -4.45 13.72 21.11
N ASP A 397 -3.85 14.72 20.43
CA ASP A 397 -4.56 15.55 19.43
C ASP A 397 -5.19 14.68 18.33
N LEU A 398 -4.48 13.66 17.85
CA LEU A 398 -4.99 12.76 16.83
C LEU A 398 -6.14 11.89 17.35
N LEU A 399 -6.05 11.35 18.58
CA LEU A 399 -7.15 10.64 19.23
C LEU A 399 -8.37 11.53 19.45
N ASP A 400 -8.18 12.82 19.72
CA ASP A 400 -9.25 13.79 19.89
C ASP A 400 -9.94 14.15 18.56
N ARG A 401 -9.34 13.79 17.41
CA ARG A 401 -9.97 13.88 16.08
C ARG A 401 -10.72 12.61 15.69
N LEU A 402 -10.50 11.49 16.38
CA LEU A 402 -11.24 10.23 16.18
C LEU A 402 -12.59 10.29 16.92
N ARG A 403 -13.50 11.13 16.42
CA ARG A 403 -14.81 11.38 17.04
C ARG A 403 -15.96 11.02 16.10
N PRO A 404 -17.16 10.71 16.64
CA PRO A 404 -18.32 10.34 15.81
C PRO A 404 -18.74 11.39 14.79
N ASP A 405 -18.64 12.67 15.13
CA ASP A 405 -18.96 13.81 14.25
C ASP A 405 -17.95 13.99 13.11
N ASN A 406 -16.71 13.52 13.28
CA ASN A 406 -15.65 13.55 12.27
C ASN A 406 -15.50 12.21 11.52
N MET A 407 -16.47 11.31 11.67
CA MET A 407 -16.45 9.96 11.10
C MET A 407 -17.29 9.88 9.83
N ARG A 408 -16.82 9.08 8.87
CA ARG A 408 -17.61 8.53 7.76
C ARG A 408 -17.69 7.02 7.93
N LEU A 409 -18.90 6.48 7.97
CA LEU A 409 -19.13 5.05 8.17
C LEU A 409 -19.49 4.41 6.83
N VAL A 410 -18.75 3.39 6.41
CA VAL A 410 -18.98 2.70 5.14
C VAL A 410 -19.31 1.24 5.39
N LEU A 411 -20.51 0.80 5.00
CA LEU A 411 -20.94 -0.60 5.03
C LEU A 411 -21.03 -1.15 3.60
N VAL A 412 -20.20 -2.14 3.31
CA VAL A 412 -20.25 -2.93 2.08
C VAL A 412 -20.92 -4.25 2.41
N ALA A 413 -22.16 -4.43 1.97
CA ALA A 413 -22.94 -5.65 2.18
C ALA A 413 -24.19 -5.60 1.28
N HIS A 414 -24.71 -6.75 0.85
CA HIS A 414 -25.97 -6.83 0.12
C HIS A 414 -27.19 -6.48 0.99
N GLY A 415 -28.32 -6.16 0.34
CA GLY A 415 -29.62 -6.00 0.99
C GLY A 415 -29.80 -4.72 1.79
N GLN A 416 -28.94 -3.72 1.56
CA GLN A 416 -29.07 -2.40 2.16
C GLN A 416 -29.91 -1.47 1.28
N HIS A 417 -30.20 -0.27 1.78
CA HIS A 417 -30.80 0.79 0.97
C HIS A 417 -29.75 1.41 0.02
N TYR A 418 -30.10 1.53 -1.26
CA TYR A 418 -29.28 2.18 -2.28
C TYR A 418 -30.19 3.12 -3.09
N ASP A 419 -29.88 4.41 -3.08
CA ASP A 419 -30.65 5.46 -3.78
C ASP A 419 -29.85 6.11 -4.93
N ARG A 420 -28.57 5.76 -5.08
CA ARG A 420 -27.65 6.31 -6.07
C ARG A 420 -26.89 5.21 -6.80
N THR A 421 -26.35 5.57 -7.95
CA THR A 421 -25.46 4.72 -8.75
C THR A 421 -24.21 5.52 -9.11
N ALA A 422 -23.04 4.97 -8.83
CA ALA A 422 -21.76 5.62 -9.13
C ALA A 422 -21.58 5.80 -10.65
N GLN A 423 -21.10 6.97 -11.06
CA GLN A 423 -21.11 7.42 -12.46
C GLN A 423 -20.35 6.49 -13.40
N TRP A 424 -19.17 6.03 -12.99
CA TRP A 424 -18.26 5.30 -13.88
C TRP A 424 -18.43 3.78 -13.75
N TYR A 425 -18.62 3.27 -12.53
CA TYR A 425 -18.60 1.83 -12.29
C TYR A 425 -19.98 1.21 -12.06
N ASP A 426 -21.07 1.94 -12.29
CA ASP A 426 -22.45 1.49 -12.07
C ASP A 426 -22.60 0.79 -10.71
N THR A 427 -22.09 1.43 -9.66
CA THR A 427 -22.07 0.85 -8.31
C THR A 427 -23.25 1.39 -7.51
N PRO A 428 -24.23 0.56 -7.12
CA PRO A 428 -25.32 1.01 -6.28
C PRO A 428 -24.80 1.38 -4.88
N TYR A 429 -25.15 2.57 -4.41
CA TYR A 429 -24.82 3.01 -3.06
C TYR A 429 -25.91 3.90 -2.46
N GLY A 430 -25.88 4.05 -1.15
CA GLY A 430 -26.74 4.95 -0.39
C GLY A 430 -25.92 5.88 0.49
N VAL A 431 -26.43 7.09 0.74
CA VAL A 431 -25.81 8.04 1.68
C VAL A 431 -26.87 8.65 2.59
N THR A 432 -26.76 8.41 3.89
CA THR A 432 -27.65 8.98 4.91
C THR A 432 -26.85 9.70 6.00
N PRO A 433 -27.38 10.77 6.61
CA PRO A 433 -26.79 11.32 7.83
C PRO A 433 -26.91 10.31 8.99
N PHE A 434 -25.99 10.38 9.95
CA PHE A 434 -26.19 9.75 11.25
C PHE A 434 -27.41 10.36 11.94
N THR A 435 -28.16 9.54 12.68
CA THR A 435 -29.24 10.02 13.52
C THR A 435 -28.69 10.65 14.80
N ASP A 436 -29.44 11.58 15.39
CA ASP A 436 -29.07 12.19 16.67
C ASP A 436 -28.89 11.14 17.78
N ALA A 437 -29.68 10.07 17.75
CA ALA A 437 -29.57 8.96 18.68
C ALA A 437 -28.24 8.20 18.53
N GLN A 438 -27.83 7.90 17.29
CA GLN A 438 -26.52 7.28 17.01
C GLN A 438 -25.37 8.17 17.48
N LEU A 439 -25.41 9.47 17.15
CA LEU A 439 -24.39 10.43 17.56
C LEU A 439 -24.28 10.52 19.08
N ALA A 440 -25.40 10.66 19.79
CA ALA A 440 -25.42 10.72 21.25
C ALA A 440 -24.83 9.44 21.88
N GLN A 441 -25.21 8.27 21.35
CA GLN A 441 -24.68 6.98 21.80
C GLN A 441 -23.17 6.86 21.59
N TRP A 442 -22.67 7.26 20.42
CA TRP A 442 -21.24 7.11 20.10
C TRP A 442 -20.36 8.18 20.75
N GLN A 443 -20.90 9.35 21.05
CA GLN A 443 -20.19 10.40 21.79
C GLN A 443 -20.03 10.04 23.27
N GLN A 444 -20.98 9.29 23.83
CA GLN A 444 -20.92 8.79 25.21
C GLN A 444 -21.09 7.26 25.23
N PRO A 445 -20.10 6.51 24.72
CA PRO A 445 -20.25 5.08 24.49
C PRO A 445 -20.20 4.24 25.78
N GLY A 446 -20.00 4.88 26.94
CA GLY A 446 -19.82 4.22 28.23
C GLY A 446 -18.50 3.43 28.32
N THR A 447 -18.43 2.49 29.24
CA THR A 447 -17.28 1.60 29.45
C THR A 447 -17.70 0.15 29.29
N GLU A 448 -16.84 -0.67 28.69
CA GLU A 448 -17.03 -2.11 28.58
C GLU A 448 -15.91 -2.84 29.32
N ALA A 449 -16.26 -3.55 30.40
CA ALA A 449 -15.29 -4.20 31.28
C ALA A 449 -14.51 -5.34 30.59
N ALA A 450 -15.07 -5.91 29.51
CA ALA A 450 -14.38 -6.94 28.74
C ALA A 450 -13.23 -6.40 27.86
N LEU A 451 -13.18 -5.08 27.62
CA LEU A 451 -12.15 -4.45 26.81
C LEU A 451 -10.92 -4.08 27.64
N LEU A 452 -9.76 -4.54 27.19
CA LEU A 452 -8.46 -4.32 27.85
C LEU A 452 -7.41 -3.91 26.81
N LEU A 453 -6.46 -3.07 27.25
CA LEU A 453 -5.28 -2.74 26.48
C LEU A 453 -4.27 -3.89 26.53
N PRO A 454 -3.41 -4.06 25.50
CA PRO A 454 -2.40 -5.11 25.50
C PRO A 454 -1.43 -4.97 26.68
N GLU A 455 -1.01 -6.08 27.27
CA GLU A 455 0.14 -6.10 28.20
C GLU A 455 1.46 -6.08 27.42
N ARG A 456 2.59 -5.96 28.14
CA ARG A 456 3.93 -6.06 27.54
C ARG A 456 4.09 -7.36 26.76
N ASN A 457 4.69 -7.29 25.57
CA ASN A 457 4.86 -8.45 24.71
C ASN A 457 6.03 -9.33 25.19
N PRO A 458 5.78 -10.55 25.71
CA PRO A 458 6.84 -11.42 26.25
C PRO A 458 7.72 -12.07 25.16
N TYR A 459 7.42 -11.91 23.87
CA TYR A 459 8.19 -12.49 22.76
C TYR A 459 9.08 -11.50 22.04
N LEU A 460 9.15 -10.25 22.49
CA LEU A 460 10.17 -9.33 22.01
C LEU A 460 11.50 -9.77 22.61
N CYS A 461 12.31 -10.43 21.80
CA CYS A 461 13.67 -10.77 22.14
C CYS A 461 14.54 -9.53 21.97
N GLU A 462 15.30 -9.17 23.01
CA GLU A 462 16.32 -8.13 22.88
C GLU A 462 17.45 -8.63 21.96
N LYS A 463 17.60 -7.97 20.81
CA LYS A 463 18.76 -8.10 19.88
C LYS A 463 19.21 -9.54 19.62
N PRO A 464 18.41 -10.36 18.92
CA PRO A 464 18.83 -11.73 18.64
C PRO A 464 19.97 -11.72 17.62
N ASP A 465 21.14 -12.25 17.99
CA ASP A 465 22.23 -12.52 17.06
C ASP A 465 22.09 -13.94 16.49
N PRO A 466 22.42 -14.17 15.21
CA PRO A 466 22.40 -15.50 14.63
C PRO A 466 23.42 -16.41 15.35
N LEU A 467 22.98 -17.60 15.75
CA LEU A 467 23.85 -18.59 16.41
C LEU A 467 25.09 -18.89 15.55
N PRO A 468 26.27 -19.13 16.14
CA PRO A 468 27.46 -19.53 15.41
C PRO A 468 27.19 -20.74 14.49
N LEU A 469 27.87 -20.79 13.35
CA LEU A 469 27.80 -21.93 12.44
C LEU A 469 28.43 -23.15 13.11
N ALA A 470 27.70 -24.26 13.15
CA ALA A 470 28.19 -25.51 13.72
C ALA A 470 29.18 -26.22 12.77
N ASP A 471 28.95 -26.11 11.47
CA ASP A 471 29.83 -26.58 10.39
C ASP A 471 30.20 -25.38 9.50
N SER A 472 31.41 -25.36 8.93
CA SER A 472 31.83 -24.28 8.00
C SER A 472 31.32 -24.49 6.57
N THR A 473 30.77 -25.67 6.27
CA THR A 473 30.39 -26.07 4.91
C THR A 473 28.87 -26.01 4.75
N ASP A 474 28.38 -25.30 3.74
CA ASP A 474 26.96 -25.33 3.42
C ASP A 474 26.56 -26.68 2.84
N LEU A 475 25.74 -27.40 3.61
CA LEU A 475 25.29 -28.75 3.28
C LEU A 475 23.77 -28.75 3.08
N PRO A 476 23.25 -29.61 2.19
CA PRO A 476 21.80 -29.76 2.04
C PRO A 476 21.15 -30.22 3.35
N PRO A 477 19.81 -30.04 3.51
CA PRO A 477 19.11 -30.49 4.71
C PRO A 477 19.41 -31.94 5.05
N LYS A 478 19.85 -32.19 6.28
CA LYS A 478 20.20 -33.52 6.78
C LYS A 478 19.06 -34.09 7.60
N LEU A 479 18.77 -35.38 7.41
CA LEU A 479 17.88 -36.13 8.30
C LEU A 479 18.64 -36.42 9.60
N ILE A 480 18.25 -35.74 10.69
CA ILE A 480 18.89 -35.88 12.00
C ILE A 480 18.18 -36.87 12.92
N GLN A 481 16.92 -37.21 12.60
CA GLN A 481 16.16 -38.21 13.36
C GLN A 481 15.16 -38.92 12.44
N ASP A 482 15.17 -40.26 12.46
CA ASP A 482 14.20 -41.13 11.77
C ASP A 482 13.65 -42.15 12.77
N LEU A 483 12.40 -41.94 13.20
CA LEU A 483 11.67 -42.81 14.11
C LEU A 483 10.37 -43.28 13.45
N PRO A 484 9.77 -44.40 13.91
CA PRO A 484 8.45 -44.81 13.44
C PRO A 484 7.42 -43.67 13.59
N GLY A 485 6.98 -43.10 12.47
CA GLY A 485 6.01 -42.00 12.43
C GLY A 485 6.57 -40.59 12.62
N PHE A 486 7.90 -40.40 12.68
CA PHE A 486 8.51 -39.09 12.85
C PHE A 486 9.85 -38.97 12.10
N ARG A 487 9.99 -37.91 11.32
CA ARG A 487 11.24 -37.55 10.64
C ARG A 487 11.57 -36.09 10.87
N LEU A 488 12.80 -35.82 11.28
CA LEU A 488 13.30 -34.46 11.49
C LEU A 488 14.46 -34.17 10.54
N TRP A 489 14.23 -33.19 9.67
CA TRP A 489 15.23 -32.64 8.79
C TRP A 489 15.72 -31.29 9.34
N HIS A 490 17.02 -31.05 9.27
CA HIS A 490 17.63 -29.82 9.74
C HIS A 490 18.67 -29.30 8.74
N LYS A 491 18.63 -27.99 8.49
CA LYS A 491 19.67 -27.22 7.79
C LYS A 491 19.90 -25.94 8.60
N GLN A 492 21.16 -25.65 8.95
CA GLN A 492 21.53 -24.33 9.45
C GLN A 492 21.79 -23.40 8.25
N GLU A 493 21.26 -22.18 8.31
CA GLU A 493 21.43 -21.19 7.24
C GLU A 493 22.86 -20.60 7.26
N HIS A 494 23.52 -20.62 6.09
CA HIS A 494 24.91 -20.18 5.90
C HIS A 494 24.99 -18.84 5.16
N GLU A 495 24.08 -18.61 4.21
CA GLU A 495 24.11 -17.44 3.32
C GLU A 495 23.42 -16.25 3.99
N PHE A 496 22.19 -16.45 4.44
CA PHE A 496 21.37 -15.41 5.07
C PHE A 496 21.45 -15.50 6.60
N ARG A 497 22.53 -14.94 7.16
CA ARG A 497 22.83 -14.94 8.61
C ARG A 497 21.94 -13.97 9.39
N VAL A 498 20.63 -14.21 9.36
CA VAL A 498 19.62 -13.48 10.15
C VAL A 498 19.11 -14.36 11.30
N PRO A 499 18.65 -13.78 12.43
CA PRO A 499 18.08 -14.51 13.57
C PRO A 499 16.65 -14.98 13.28
N LYS A 500 16.45 -15.62 12.12
CA LYS A 500 15.19 -16.21 11.68
C LYS A 500 15.39 -17.69 11.42
N GLY A 501 14.33 -18.47 11.64
CA GLY A 501 14.30 -19.88 11.32
C GLY A 501 12.94 -20.25 10.72
N ILE A 502 12.95 -21.18 9.78
CA ILE A 502 11.72 -21.68 9.16
C ILE A 502 11.51 -23.12 9.59
N VAL A 503 10.37 -23.38 10.24
CA VAL A 503 9.98 -24.72 10.68
C VAL A 503 8.88 -25.22 9.76
N TYR A 504 9.21 -26.22 8.93
CA TYR A 504 8.23 -26.93 8.12
C TYR A 504 7.74 -28.18 8.84
N VAL A 505 6.42 -28.29 9.03
CA VAL A 505 5.78 -29.48 9.62
C VAL A 505 4.85 -30.12 8.60
N ALA A 506 5.16 -31.34 8.19
CA ALA A 506 4.28 -32.19 7.38
C ALA A 506 3.68 -33.29 8.27
N ILE A 507 2.36 -33.48 8.17
CA ILE A 507 1.64 -34.53 8.91
C ILE A 507 0.94 -35.42 7.89
N ASP A 508 1.47 -36.63 7.70
CA ASP A 508 0.93 -37.59 6.76
C ASP A 508 -0.13 -38.48 7.42
N SER A 509 -1.26 -38.67 6.73
CA SER A 509 -2.35 -39.52 7.22
C SER A 509 -2.96 -40.35 6.10
N ARG A 510 -3.08 -41.66 6.34
CA ARG A 510 -3.69 -42.63 5.39
C ARG A 510 -5.17 -42.34 5.11
N MET A 511 -5.88 -41.58 5.96
CA MET A 511 -7.28 -41.21 5.74
C MET A 511 -7.48 -40.21 4.60
N ARG A 512 -6.42 -39.56 4.11
CA ARG A 512 -6.50 -38.56 3.04
C ARG A 512 -6.79 -39.17 1.67
N SER A 513 -6.37 -40.41 1.43
CA SER A 513 -6.53 -41.12 0.15
C SER A 513 -7.91 -41.76 -0.05
N ALA A 514 -8.73 -41.90 1.01
CA ALA A 514 -9.88 -42.80 0.99
C ALA A 514 -11.22 -42.22 0.47
N ARG A 515 -11.37 -40.91 0.28
CA ARG A 515 -12.57 -40.25 -0.36
C ARG A 515 -12.29 -38.76 -0.59
N ARG A 516 -11.73 -38.41 -1.75
CA ARG A 516 -11.03 -37.13 -2.05
C ARG A 516 -11.77 -35.83 -1.68
N ALA A 517 -13.09 -35.74 -1.81
CA ALA A 517 -13.81 -34.48 -1.61
C ALA A 517 -14.22 -34.20 -0.14
N ILE A 518 -14.67 -35.23 0.59
CA ILE A 518 -15.15 -35.08 1.98
C ILE A 518 -13.98 -35.00 2.95
N SER A 519 -12.91 -35.77 2.72
CA SER A 519 -11.69 -35.72 3.54
C SER A 519 -10.99 -34.36 3.41
N SER A 520 -10.91 -33.80 2.20
CA SER A 520 -10.30 -32.49 1.94
C SER A 520 -11.06 -31.35 2.64
N LYS A 521 -12.40 -31.32 2.55
CA LYS A 521 -13.22 -30.31 3.26
C LYS A 521 -13.09 -30.45 4.78
N ARG A 522 -13.12 -31.67 5.32
CA ARG A 522 -12.94 -31.91 6.77
C ARG A 522 -11.56 -31.51 7.28
N VAL A 523 -10.50 -31.76 6.52
CA VAL A 523 -9.14 -31.33 6.86
C VAL A 523 -9.00 -29.82 6.74
N CYS A 524 -9.63 -29.17 5.76
CA CYS A 524 -9.63 -27.72 5.64
C CYS A 524 -10.38 -27.05 6.81
N VAL A 525 -11.56 -27.58 7.15
CA VAL A 525 -12.32 -27.14 8.34
C VAL A 525 -11.53 -27.41 9.62
N TRP A 526 -10.88 -28.57 9.76
CA TRP A 526 -10.02 -28.87 10.90
C TRP A 526 -8.84 -27.89 10.98
N LYS A 527 -8.11 -27.63 9.88
CA LYS A 527 -7.05 -26.60 9.83
C LYS A 527 -7.57 -25.22 10.23
N CYS A 528 -8.72 -24.80 9.72
CA CYS A 528 -9.35 -23.53 10.09
C CYS A 528 -9.77 -23.50 11.56
N CYS A 529 -10.34 -24.59 12.09
CA CYS A 529 -10.74 -24.75 13.49
C CYS A 529 -9.55 -24.92 14.44
N TRP A 530 -8.38 -25.35 13.97
CA TRP A 530 -7.14 -25.44 14.74
C TRP A 530 -6.38 -24.11 14.73
N LYS A 531 -6.36 -23.42 13.58
CA LYS A 531 -5.85 -22.04 13.46
C LYS A 531 -6.68 -21.05 14.27
N ARG A 532 -8.00 -21.21 14.40
CA ARG A 532 -8.87 -20.31 15.18
C ARG A 532 -8.44 -20.13 16.65
N PRO A 533 -8.17 -21.20 17.43
CA PRO A 533 -7.65 -21.10 18.78
C PRO A 533 -6.14 -20.83 18.83
N MET A 534 -5.33 -21.29 17.86
CA MET A 534 -3.89 -20.97 17.82
C MET A 534 -3.57 -19.52 17.41
N ASN A 535 -4.44 -18.89 16.60
CA ASN A 535 -4.33 -17.45 16.32
C ASN A 535 -4.44 -16.62 17.58
N ARG A 536 -5.11 -17.12 18.64
CA ARG A 536 -5.20 -16.41 19.92
C ARG A 536 -3.79 -16.17 20.47
N PRO A 537 -2.97 -17.15 20.86
CA PRO A 537 -1.63 -16.88 21.38
C PRO A 537 -0.57 -16.49 20.33
N ILE A 538 -0.72 -16.80 19.03
CA ILE A 538 0.34 -16.56 18.03
C ILE A 538 0.25 -15.15 17.41
N ARG A 539 -0.96 -14.64 17.11
CA ARG A 539 -1.13 -13.26 16.63
C ARG A 539 -1.21 -12.23 17.75
N GLN A 540 -1.54 -12.65 18.98
CA GLN A 540 -1.48 -11.83 20.20
C GLN A 540 -0.12 -11.15 20.46
N ARG A 541 0.94 -11.60 19.79
CA ARG A 541 2.21 -11.77 20.48
C ARG A 541 3.45 -11.75 19.55
N LEU A 542 3.26 -11.76 18.22
CA LEU A 542 4.30 -11.49 17.20
C LEU A 542 3.71 -10.63 16.06
N PRO A 543 3.56 -9.30 16.23
CA PRO A 543 2.90 -8.45 15.23
C PRO A 543 3.77 -8.13 14.00
N ALA A 544 5.02 -8.62 13.91
CA ALA A 544 5.96 -8.24 12.85
C ALA A 544 6.83 -9.35 12.28
N CYS A 545 6.42 -10.60 12.42
CA CYS A 545 6.96 -11.63 11.54
C CYS A 545 5.99 -11.78 10.37
N PRO A 546 6.40 -11.60 9.10
CA PRO A 546 5.67 -12.19 7.99
C PRO A 546 5.86 -13.70 8.16
N ILE A 547 5.09 -14.32 9.04
CA ILE A 547 4.82 -15.75 8.92
C ILE A 547 3.89 -15.82 7.72
N THR A 548 4.47 -15.82 6.52
CA THR A 548 3.90 -16.55 5.40
C THR A 548 3.70 -17.96 5.93
N CYS A 549 2.50 -18.23 6.43
CA CYS A 549 1.95 -19.57 6.49
C CYS A 549 1.89 -20.04 5.03
N MET A 550 3.04 -20.44 4.47
CA MET A 550 3.05 -21.21 3.26
C MET A 550 2.12 -22.40 3.47
N PRO A 551 1.39 -22.82 2.43
CA PRO A 551 0.47 -23.93 2.57
C PRO A 551 1.25 -25.10 3.17
N ILE A 552 0.73 -25.67 4.25
CA ILE A 552 1.12 -27.00 4.68
C ILE A 552 0.78 -27.91 3.49
N ARG A 553 1.74 -28.09 2.59
CA ARG A 553 1.74 -29.11 1.54
C ARG A 553 1.96 -30.41 2.29
N VAL A 554 0.86 -30.97 2.75
CA VAL A 554 0.80 -32.39 3.10
C VAL A 554 0.88 -33.12 1.76
N ALA A 555 1.90 -33.95 1.55
CA ALA A 555 2.04 -34.78 0.35
C ALA A 555 1.07 -35.97 0.39
#